data_AF-A0A7U9RAL0-F1
#
_entry.id   AF-A0A7U9RAL0-F1
#
_cell.length_a   1.000
_cell.length_b   1.000
_cell.length_c   1.000
_cell.angle_alpha   90.00
_cell.angle_beta   90.00
_cell.angle_gamma   90.00
#
_symmetry.space_group_name_H-M   'P 1'
#
loop_
_entity.id
_entity.type
_entity.pdbx_description
1 polymer ?
#
loop_
_entity_poly.entity_id
_entity_poly.type
_entity_poly.pdbx_seq_one_letter_code
_entity_poly.pdbx_strand_id
1 'polypeptide(L)'
;MMNQIKIGAFISERRKAKGWTQSQLAEKLEITDKAVSKWETGRSMPDLSLFMPLCTLLDVTLNELFAGECIAEEKLKEKADEVLMDVITNWLGHDKWESKESDITPENVLEVENVSKLYETENNSVLAVNDVSFQIPHGSFVGIMGASGSGKTTLLNLIATIDKPTNGTIRISGQNIVDIPDEATAEFRRRHLGFVFQEYNLLETLTIYENIALALTIKEVSKESIRPTIQSLSEKLDISAILDKFPYEVSGGQRQRCACARAIVVNPDIILADEPTGALDSHAARQLLDTLAMLCREYGATILMVTHDVMAASYCDRILFMKDGEIKAGLNREQENKQTFFADILKKIELIEGESYDVLEVVNP
;
A
#
# COMPACT_ATOMS: atom_id res chain seq x y z
N MET A 1 21.53 -7.46 -12.58
CA MET A 1 21.77 -6.01 -12.83
C MET A 1 21.43 -5.73 -14.29
N MET A 2 20.51 -4.81 -14.55
CA MET A 2 19.94 -4.55 -15.88
C MET A 2 21.02 -4.04 -16.86
N ASN A 3 21.24 -4.73 -17.98
CA ASN A 3 22.30 -4.39 -18.93
C ASN A 3 21.80 -3.36 -19.95
N GLN A 4 21.97 -2.07 -19.62
CA GLN A 4 21.53 -0.94 -20.45
C GLN A 4 22.08 -0.98 -21.88
N ILE A 5 23.29 -1.50 -22.07
CA ILE A 5 23.90 -1.65 -23.40
C ILE A 5 23.15 -2.70 -24.21
N LYS A 6 22.75 -3.81 -23.58
CA LYS A 6 21.99 -4.88 -24.22
C LYS A 6 20.58 -4.41 -24.62
N ILE A 7 19.89 -3.69 -23.73
CA ILE A 7 18.57 -3.13 -24.00
C ILE A 7 18.65 -2.09 -25.12
N GLY A 8 19.64 -1.20 -25.08
CA GLY A 8 19.86 -0.20 -26.13
C GLY A 8 20.09 -0.82 -27.50
N ALA A 9 20.93 -1.85 -27.58
CA ALA A 9 21.15 -2.60 -28.81
C ALA A 9 19.86 -3.23 -29.35
N PHE A 10 19.05 -3.82 -28.46
CA PHE A 10 17.78 -4.43 -28.81
C PHE A 10 16.73 -3.41 -29.31
N ILE A 11 16.64 -2.23 -28.69
CA ILE A 11 15.79 -1.12 -29.18
C ILE A 11 16.23 -0.71 -30.59
N SER A 12 17.54 -0.58 -30.82
CA SER A 12 18.09 -0.22 -32.13
C SER A 12 17.74 -1.29 -33.19
N GLU A 13 17.87 -2.56 -32.82
CA GLU A 13 17.54 -3.70 -33.69
C GLU A 13 16.06 -3.71 -34.06
N ARG A 14 15.16 -3.66 -33.08
CA ARG A 14 13.69 -3.69 -33.31
C ARG A 14 13.21 -2.48 -34.10
N ARG A 15 13.73 -1.29 -33.80
CA ARG A 15 13.43 -0.08 -34.58
C ARG A 15 13.85 -0.24 -36.05
N LYS A 16 15.06 -0.76 -36.29
CA LYS A 16 15.57 -1.02 -37.65
C LYS A 16 14.75 -2.09 -38.36
N ALA A 17 14.29 -3.13 -37.66
CA ALA A 17 13.41 -4.15 -38.21
C ALA A 17 12.05 -3.59 -38.67
N LYS A 18 11.54 -2.54 -38.00
CA LYS A 18 10.36 -1.77 -38.42
C LYS A 18 10.66 -0.75 -39.53
N GLY A 19 11.92 -0.60 -39.96
CA GLY A 19 12.35 0.34 -41.00
C GLY A 19 12.34 1.81 -40.58
N TRP A 20 12.28 2.11 -39.27
CA TRP A 20 12.16 3.47 -38.78
C TRP A 20 13.52 4.13 -38.53
N THR A 21 13.62 5.45 -38.69
CA THR A 21 14.73 6.26 -38.21
C THR A 21 14.56 6.59 -36.72
N GLN A 22 15.64 7.02 -36.05
CA GLN A 22 15.56 7.47 -34.65
C GLN A 22 14.57 8.63 -34.48
N SER A 23 14.50 9.56 -35.44
CA SER A 23 13.57 10.68 -35.44
C SER A 23 12.11 10.23 -35.56
N GLN A 24 11.82 9.21 -36.36
CA GLN A 24 10.46 8.67 -36.50
C GLN A 24 9.98 7.93 -35.25
N LEU A 25 10.87 7.21 -34.56
CA LEU A 25 10.54 6.60 -33.27
C LEU A 25 10.32 7.69 -32.19
N ALA A 26 11.15 8.72 -32.21
CA ALA A 26 11.04 9.85 -31.28
C ALA A 26 9.72 10.63 -31.45
N GLU A 27 9.31 10.90 -32.70
CA GLU A 27 8.04 11.55 -33.00
C GLU A 27 6.84 10.75 -32.49
N LYS A 28 6.85 9.43 -32.69
CA LYS A 28 5.78 8.53 -32.21
C LYS A 28 5.68 8.42 -30.69
N LEU A 29 6.77 8.74 -29.98
CA LEU A 29 6.85 8.74 -28.53
C LEU A 29 6.77 10.15 -27.94
N GLU A 30 6.60 11.18 -28.76
CA GLU A 30 6.60 12.59 -28.35
C GLU A 30 7.87 13.01 -27.59
N ILE A 31 9.03 12.46 -27.99
CA ILE A 31 10.35 12.75 -27.41
C ILE A 31 11.35 13.28 -28.45
N THR A 32 12.58 13.56 -28.01
CA THR A 32 13.68 13.96 -28.90
C THR A 32 14.42 12.74 -29.48
N ASP A 33 14.88 12.86 -30.71
CA ASP A 33 15.76 11.87 -31.37
C ASP A 33 17.06 11.62 -30.60
N LYS A 34 17.60 12.65 -29.93
CA LYS A 34 18.72 12.54 -29.01
C LYS A 34 18.44 11.61 -27.83
N ALA A 35 17.20 11.55 -27.33
CA ALA A 35 16.82 10.63 -26.26
C ALA A 35 16.88 9.18 -26.77
N VAL A 36 16.30 8.90 -27.95
CA VAL A 36 16.37 7.59 -28.61
C VAL A 36 17.83 7.18 -28.87
N SER A 37 18.67 8.10 -29.33
CA SER A 37 20.11 7.85 -29.55
C SER A 37 20.85 7.47 -28.26
N LYS A 38 20.53 8.12 -27.13
CA LYS A 38 21.11 7.79 -25.83
C LYS A 38 20.64 6.42 -25.32
N TRP A 39 19.39 6.05 -25.58
CA TRP A 39 18.87 4.71 -25.28
C TRP A 39 19.62 3.65 -26.06
N GLU A 40 19.74 3.82 -27.39
CA GLU A 40 20.39 2.84 -28.25
C GLU A 40 21.88 2.65 -27.97
N THR A 41 22.53 3.67 -27.42
CA THR A 41 23.93 3.62 -27.01
C THR A 41 24.14 3.19 -25.56
N GLY A 42 23.05 2.86 -24.84
CA GLY A 42 23.10 2.45 -23.44
C GLY A 42 23.56 3.55 -22.48
N ARG A 43 23.45 4.83 -22.88
CA ARG A 43 23.82 5.99 -22.05
C ARG A 43 22.70 6.48 -21.15
N SER A 44 21.45 6.10 -21.44
CA SER A 44 20.27 6.34 -20.59
C SER A 44 19.19 5.31 -20.90
N MET A 45 18.15 5.24 -20.06
CA MET A 45 16.98 4.38 -20.27
C MET A 45 15.73 5.22 -20.58
N PRO A 46 14.68 4.62 -21.15
CA PRO A 46 13.36 5.24 -21.23
C PRO A 46 12.79 5.52 -19.83
N ASP A 47 12.02 6.60 -19.70
CA ASP A 47 11.23 6.85 -18.50
C ASP A 47 10.13 5.80 -18.35
N LEU A 48 9.67 5.59 -17.11
CA LEU A 48 8.73 4.53 -16.76
C LEU A 48 7.42 4.58 -17.57
N SER A 49 6.91 5.78 -17.81
CA SER A 49 5.72 6.03 -18.62
C SER A 49 5.88 5.67 -20.10
N LEU A 50 7.12 5.56 -20.59
CA LEU A 50 7.43 5.29 -22.00
C LEU A 50 7.66 3.81 -22.29
N PHE A 51 7.75 2.93 -21.27
CA PHE A 51 8.00 1.51 -21.50
C PHE A 51 6.87 0.81 -22.26
N MET A 52 5.61 0.99 -21.83
CA MET A 52 4.48 0.36 -22.49
C MET A 52 4.25 0.92 -23.91
N PRO A 53 4.26 2.26 -24.14
CA PRO A 53 4.21 2.82 -25.50
C PRO A 53 5.34 2.32 -26.41
N LEU A 54 6.58 2.23 -25.90
CA LEU A 54 7.72 1.74 -26.66
C LEU A 54 7.59 0.26 -27.03
N CYS A 55 7.13 -0.57 -26.10
CA CYS A 55 6.86 -1.99 -26.34
C CYS A 55 5.82 -2.19 -27.44
N THR A 56 4.71 -1.44 -27.38
CA THR A 56 3.66 -1.46 -28.41
C THR A 56 4.19 -1.05 -29.79
N LEU A 57 5.01 0.02 -29.85
CA LEU A 57 5.57 0.49 -31.11
C LEU A 57 6.59 -0.50 -31.73
N LEU A 58 7.41 -1.12 -30.89
CA LEU A 58 8.45 -2.05 -31.31
C LEU A 58 7.97 -3.50 -31.45
N ASP A 59 6.70 -3.75 -31.09
CA ASP A 59 6.04 -5.04 -31.18
C ASP A 59 6.84 -6.10 -30.41
N VAL A 60 7.14 -5.75 -29.16
CA VAL A 60 7.87 -6.58 -28.19
C VAL A 60 7.17 -6.46 -26.85
N THR A 61 7.29 -7.50 -26.03
CA THR A 61 6.84 -7.45 -24.64
C THR A 61 7.83 -6.68 -23.77
N LEU A 62 7.35 -6.23 -22.61
CA LEU A 62 8.21 -5.57 -21.61
C LEU A 62 9.38 -6.47 -21.19
N ASN A 63 9.13 -7.78 -21.14
CA ASN A 63 10.13 -8.78 -20.77
C ASN A 63 11.22 -8.94 -21.83
N GLU A 64 10.86 -8.96 -23.12
CA GLU A 64 11.84 -8.97 -24.22
C GLU A 64 12.67 -7.69 -24.24
N LEU A 65 12.03 -6.54 -23.99
CA LEU A 65 12.72 -5.26 -23.90
C LEU A 65 13.78 -5.26 -22.78
N PHE A 66 13.43 -5.75 -21.60
CA PHE A 66 14.33 -5.81 -20.45
C PHE A 66 15.39 -6.93 -20.55
N ALA A 67 15.06 -8.05 -21.22
CA ALA A 67 16.02 -9.11 -21.53
C ALA A 67 17.00 -8.72 -22.66
N GLY A 68 16.62 -7.75 -23.50
CA GLY A 68 17.41 -7.30 -24.65
C GLY A 68 17.52 -8.35 -25.75
N GLU A 69 16.52 -9.22 -25.91
CA GLU A 69 16.42 -10.26 -26.93
C GLU A 69 14.98 -10.74 -27.10
N CYS A 70 14.61 -11.21 -28.30
CA CYS A 70 13.31 -11.87 -28.51
C CYS A 70 13.28 -13.21 -27.78
N ILE A 71 12.15 -13.53 -27.13
CA ILE A 71 12.02 -14.76 -26.33
C ILE A 71 11.05 -15.69 -27.07
N ALA A 72 11.44 -16.96 -27.26
CA ALA A 72 10.58 -17.96 -27.91
C ALA A 72 9.38 -18.35 -27.02
N GLU A 73 8.21 -18.61 -27.60
CA GLU A 73 6.92 -18.89 -26.92
C GLU A 73 7.01 -19.95 -25.81
N GLU A 74 7.84 -20.97 -25.97
CA GLU A 74 7.97 -22.08 -25.01
C GLU A 74 8.78 -21.72 -23.75
N LYS A 75 9.57 -20.64 -23.79
CA LYS A 75 10.34 -20.11 -22.63
C LYS A 75 9.90 -18.71 -22.22
N LEU A 76 8.92 -18.15 -22.91
CA LEU A 76 8.42 -16.80 -22.71
C LEU A 76 7.89 -16.60 -21.30
N LYS A 77 7.18 -17.59 -20.74
CA LYS A 77 6.60 -17.50 -19.41
C LYS A 77 7.66 -17.55 -18.29
N GLU A 78 8.55 -18.54 -18.31
CA GLU A 78 9.62 -18.66 -17.29
C GLU A 78 10.59 -17.48 -17.32
N LYS A 79 10.94 -16.99 -18.52
CA LYS A 79 11.90 -15.89 -18.67
C LYS A 79 11.25 -14.52 -18.44
N ALA A 80 9.96 -14.40 -18.74
CA ALA A 80 9.13 -13.26 -18.32
C ALA A 80 9.03 -13.18 -16.79
N ASP A 81 8.76 -14.31 -16.14
CA ASP A 81 8.67 -14.39 -14.69
C ASP A 81 10.05 -14.08 -14.07
N GLU A 82 11.15 -14.57 -14.65
CA GLU A 82 12.52 -14.26 -14.19
C GLU A 82 12.84 -12.76 -14.32
N VAL A 83 12.54 -12.13 -15.46
CA VAL A 83 12.76 -10.70 -15.70
C VAL A 83 11.85 -9.83 -14.84
N LEU A 84 10.58 -10.19 -14.70
CA LEU A 84 9.61 -9.54 -13.83
C LEU A 84 10.12 -9.59 -12.38
N MET A 85 10.57 -10.74 -11.92
CA MET A 85 11.11 -10.90 -10.58
C MET A 85 12.40 -10.11 -10.38
N ASP A 86 13.26 -9.99 -11.40
CA ASP A 86 14.44 -9.11 -11.36
C ASP A 86 14.07 -7.63 -11.24
N VAL A 87 13.06 -7.17 -11.97
CA VAL A 87 12.57 -5.77 -11.91
C VAL A 87 11.91 -5.51 -10.55
N ILE A 88 11.03 -6.40 -10.11
CA ILE A 88 10.37 -6.31 -8.81
C ILE A 88 11.41 -6.34 -7.68
N THR A 89 12.43 -7.19 -7.77
CA THR A 89 13.52 -7.24 -6.77
C THR A 89 14.32 -5.94 -6.74
N ASN A 90 14.58 -5.32 -7.89
CA ASN A 90 15.26 -4.02 -7.93
C ASN A 90 14.39 -2.89 -7.34
N TRP A 91 13.07 -2.94 -7.51
CA TRP A 91 12.14 -1.96 -6.93
C TRP A 91 11.88 -2.16 -5.45
N LEU A 92 11.65 -3.41 -5.04
CA LEU A 92 11.28 -3.78 -3.68
C LEU A 92 12.49 -4.12 -2.80
N GLY A 93 13.71 -4.14 -3.34
CA GLY A 93 14.94 -4.56 -2.65
C GLY A 93 14.95 -6.05 -2.26
N HIS A 94 15.98 -6.47 -1.52
CA HIS A 94 16.06 -7.83 -0.96
C HIS A 94 15.34 -7.92 0.38
N ASP A 95 14.49 -8.93 0.51
CA ASP A 95 13.64 -9.15 1.69
C ASP A 95 14.44 -9.81 2.81
N LYS A 96 14.26 -9.35 4.05
CA LYS A 96 14.54 -10.12 5.26
C LYS A 96 13.19 -10.49 5.87
N TRP A 97 12.47 -11.38 5.19
CA TRP A 97 11.15 -11.84 5.61
C TRP A 97 11.27 -13.28 6.11
N GLU A 98 11.15 -13.49 7.42
CA GLU A 98 11.07 -14.81 8.04
C GLU A 98 9.62 -15.17 8.34
N SER A 99 9.23 -16.41 8.05
CA SER A 99 7.89 -16.98 8.20
C SER A 99 7.52 -17.18 9.68
N LYS A 100 6.25 -16.93 10.04
CA LYS A 100 5.66 -17.38 11.31
C LYS A 100 4.92 -18.71 11.12
N GLU A 101 5.23 -19.67 11.98
CA GLU A 101 4.28 -20.72 12.40
C GLU A 101 3.59 -20.23 13.68
N SER A 102 2.26 -20.34 13.75
CA SER A 102 1.53 -20.20 15.01
C SER A 102 0.27 -21.10 15.02
N ASP A 103 0.28 -22.09 15.92
CA ASP A 103 -0.78 -23.10 16.16
C ASP A 103 -1.94 -22.60 17.05
N ILE A 104 -2.38 -21.34 16.87
CA ILE A 104 -3.53 -20.80 17.61
C ILE A 104 -4.47 -20.18 16.59
N THR A 105 -5.74 -20.61 16.57
CA THR A 105 -6.79 -19.92 15.82
C THR A 105 -6.84 -18.47 16.31
N PRO A 106 -6.44 -17.48 15.49
CA PRO A 106 -6.24 -16.13 15.99
C PRO A 106 -7.60 -15.51 16.32
N GLU A 107 -7.70 -14.91 17.49
CA GLU A 107 -8.85 -14.08 17.87
C GLU A 107 -8.93 -12.89 16.91
N ASN A 108 -10.11 -12.62 16.35
CA ASN A 108 -10.31 -11.53 15.41
C ASN A 108 -10.36 -10.20 16.16
N VAL A 109 -9.55 -9.24 15.71
CA VAL A 109 -9.58 -7.87 16.23
C VAL A 109 -10.68 -7.07 15.55
N LEU A 110 -10.92 -7.27 14.25
CA LEU A 110 -12.00 -6.61 13.52
C LEU A 110 -12.91 -7.65 12.88
N GLU A 111 -14.21 -7.49 13.06
CA GLU A 111 -15.25 -8.25 12.38
C GLU A 111 -16.21 -7.28 11.71
N VAL A 112 -16.36 -7.39 10.39
CA VAL A 112 -17.30 -6.62 9.59
C VAL A 112 -18.30 -7.60 9.00
N GLU A 113 -19.58 -7.43 9.30
CA GLU A 113 -20.66 -8.35 8.93
C GLU A 113 -21.78 -7.57 8.22
N ASN A 114 -21.97 -7.85 6.93
CA ASN A 114 -23.05 -7.34 6.08
C ASN A 114 -23.20 -5.81 6.11
N VAL A 115 -22.07 -5.10 6.13
CA VAL A 115 -22.05 -3.65 6.28
C VAL A 115 -22.40 -2.95 4.98
N SER A 116 -23.37 -2.04 5.07
CA SER A 116 -23.76 -1.16 3.98
C SER A 116 -23.83 0.29 4.43
N LYS A 117 -23.53 1.22 3.51
CA LYS A 117 -23.64 2.66 3.73
C LYS A 117 -24.27 3.34 2.53
N LEU A 118 -25.48 3.85 2.75
CA LEU A 118 -26.23 4.67 1.80
C LEU A 118 -26.07 6.14 2.19
N TYR A 119 -25.60 6.97 1.25
CA TYR A 119 -25.66 8.42 1.35
C TYR A 119 -26.84 8.92 0.54
N GLU A 120 -27.80 9.56 1.20
CA GLU A 120 -28.96 10.16 0.56
C GLU A 120 -28.80 11.68 0.53
N THR A 121 -29.03 12.26 -0.63
CA THR A 121 -29.17 13.71 -0.86
C THR A 121 -30.54 13.96 -1.46
N GLU A 122 -31.01 15.22 -1.46
CA GLU A 122 -32.36 15.56 -1.95
C GLU A 122 -32.68 15.03 -3.36
N ASN A 123 -31.67 14.87 -4.22
CA ASN A 123 -31.83 14.48 -5.61
C ASN A 123 -31.19 13.14 -5.99
N ASN A 124 -30.36 12.53 -5.14
CA ASN A 124 -29.60 11.32 -5.45
C ASN A 124 -29.32 10.48 -4.21
N SER A 125 -29.28 9.16 -4.37
CA SER A 125 -28.78 8.22 -3.37
C SER A 125 -27.57 7.46 -3.92
N VAL A 126 -26.54 7.29 -3.10
CA VAL A 126 -25.30 6.60 -3.47
C VAL A 126 -25.01 5.55 -2.41
N LEU A 127 -25.00 4.28 -2.82
CA LEU A 127 -24.60 3.16 -1.99
C LEU A 127 -23.07 3.05 -2.03
N ALA A 128 -22.40 3.68 -1.07
CA ALA A 128 -20.93 3.79 -1.04
C ALA A 128 -20.26 2.53 -0.51
N VAL A 129 -20.95 1.77 0.34
CA VAL A 129 -20.53 0.43 0.80
C VAL A 129 -21.75 -0.48 0.68
N ASN A 130 -21.58 -1.66 0.09
CA ASN A 130 -22.65 -2.61 -0.20
C ASN A 130 -22.30 -4.01 0.31
N ASP A 131 -22.99 -4.45 1.37
CA ASP A 131 -22.95 -5.82 1.93
C ASP A 131 -21.53 -6.36 2.17
N VAL A 132 -20.65 -5.50 2.69
CA VAL A 132 -19.25 -5.86 2.91
C VAL A 132 -19.13 -6.72 4.17
N SER A 133 -18.45 -7.86 4.04
CA SER A 133 -18.12 -8.76 5.15
C SER A 133 -16.67 -9.24 5.09
N PHE A 134 -15.92 -9.07 6.17
CA PHE A 134 -14.55 -9.59 6.31
C PHE A 134 -14.11 -9.56 7.78
N GLN A 135 -12.97 -10.22 8.05
CA GLN A 135 -12.38 -10.29 9.39
C GLN A 135 -10.88 -10.01 9.32
N ILE A 136 -10.34 -9.40 10.38
CA ILE A 136 -8.90 -9.16 10.55
C ILE A 136 -8.45 -9.87 11.84
N PRO A 137 -7.59 -10.90 11.72
CA PRO A 137 -6.94 -11.54 12.85
C PRO A 137 -6.04 -10.59 13.65
N HIS A 138 -5.92 -10.80 14.95
CA HIS A 138 -4.95 -10.09 15.77
C HIS A 138 -3.52 -10.19 15.20
N GLY A 139 -2.81 -9.07 15.15
CA GLY A 139 -1.40 -9.01 14.73
C GLY A 139 -1.18 -9.30 13.25
N SER A 140 -2.19 -9.04 12.42
CA SER A 140 -2.09 -9.12 10.96
C SER A 140 -2.09 -7.73 10.31
N PHE A 141 -1.40 -7.62 9.18
CA PHE A 141 -1.39 -6.45 8.33
C PHE A 141 -2.27 -6.69 7.11
N VAL A 142 -3.48 -6.13 7.10
CA VAL A 142 -4.45 -6.29 6.02
C VAL A 142 -4.57 -4.99 5.22
N GLY A 143 -4.57 -5.11 3.89
CA GLY A 143 -4.81 -4.02 2.96
C GLY A 143 -6.18 -4.11 2.29
N ILE A 144 -6.82 -2.97 2.02
CA ILE A 144 -7.98 -2.86 1.14
C ILE A 144 -7.54 -2.04 -0.08
N MET A 145 -7.59 -2.68 -1.25
CA MET A 145 -7.20 -2.10 -2.53
C MET A 145 -8.40 -1.79 -3.42
N GLY A 146 -8.30 -0.76 -4.25
CA GLY A 146 -9.31 -0.46 -5.27
C GLY A 146 -9.16 0.93 -5.86
N ALA A 147 -9.86 1.19 -6.97
CA ALA A 147 -9.84 2.49 -7.64
C ALA A 147 -10.40 3.62 -6.74
N SER A 148 -10.10 4.87 -7.10
CA SER A 148 -10.73 6.02 -6.45
C SER A 148 -12.26 5.93 -6.56
N GLY A 149 -12.97 6.25 -5.48
CA GLY A 149 -14.44 6.16 -5.44
C GLY A 149 -15.01 4.76 -5.18
N SER A 150 -14.19 3.71 -5.02
CA SER A 150 -14.69 2.34 -4.79
C SER A 150 -15.32 2.09 -3.40
N GLY A 151 -15.29 3.06 -2.49
CA GLY A 151 -15.87 2.97 -1.14
C GLY A 151 -14.88 2.75 0.01
N LYS A 152 -13.57 2.67 -0.27
CA LYS A 152 -12.53 2.34 0.74
C LYS A 152 -12.49 3.32 1.92
N THR A 153 -12.39 4.62 1.65
CA THR A 153 -12.36 5.66 2.69
C THR A 153 -13.68 5.70 3.45
N THR A 154 -14.82 5.45 2.79
CA THR A 154 -16.11 5.32 3.48
C THR A 154 -16.07 4.15 4.47
N LEU A 155 -15.68 2.96 4.02
CA LEU A 155 -15.57 1.79 4.88
C LEU A 155 -14.61 2.02 6.06
N LEU A 156 -13.45 2.65 5.82
CA LEU A 156 -12.51 3.02 6.87
C LEU A 156 -13.13 3.98 7.89
N ASN A 157 -13.91 4.97 7.43
CA ASN A 157 -14.60 5.92 8.31
C ASN A 157 -15.69 5.25 9.17
N LEU A 158 -16.38 4.23 8.64
CA LEU A 158 -17.33 3.42 9.41
C LEU A 158 -16.61 2.67 10.54
N ILE A 159 -15.49 2.01 10.21
CA ILE A 159 -14.66 1.29 11.18
C ILE A 159 -14.07 2.25 12.23
N ALA A 160 -13.68 3.45 11.79
CA ALA A 160 -13.13 4.49 12.64
C ALA A 160 -14.16 5.18 13.56
N THR A 161 -15.44 4.82 13.50
CA THR A 161 -16.56 5.49 14.21
C THR A 161 -16.70 6.99 13.87
N ILE A 162 -16.19 7.41 12.71
CA ILE A 162 -16.38 8.77 12.18
C ILE A 162 -17.78 8.88 11.56
N ASP A 163 -18.27 7.78 11.01
CA ASP A 163 -19.62 7.66 10.45
C ASP A 163 -20.23 6.32 10.92
N LYS A 164 -21.55 6.15 10.75
CA LYS A 164 -22.30 4.95 11.13
C LYS A 164 -22.78 4.19 9.91
N PRO A 165 -22.76 2.85 9.93
CA PRO A 165 -23.31 2.06 8.85
C PRO A 165 -24.83 2.25 8.78
N THR A 166 -25.39 2.17 7.57
CA THR A 166 -26.85 2.14 7.38
C THR A 166 -27.42 0.77 7.77
N ASN A 167 -26.65 -0.29 7.53
CA ASN A 167 -26.98 -1.66 7.90
C ASN A 167 -25.71 -2.46 8.21
N GLY A 168 -25.85 -3.57 8.94
CA GLY A 168 -24.75 -4.47 9.31
C GLY A 168 -24.11 -4.13 10.64
N THR A 169 -23.11 -4.92 11.01
CA THR A 169 -22.40 -4.79 12.30
C THR A 169 -20.91 -4.73 12.10
N ILE A 170 -20.26 -3.91 12.93
CA ILE A 170 -18.80 -3.83 13.01
C ILE A 170 -18.41 -4.08 14.46
N ARG A 171 -17.56 -5.08 14.72
CA ARG A 171 -17.01 -5.35 16.05
C ARG A 171 -15.50 -5.12 16.05
N ILE A 172 -15.02 -4.45 17.09
CA ILE A 172 -13.58 -4.31 17.37
C ILE A 172 -13.32 -4.94 18.73
N SER A 173 -12.43 -5.93 18.80
CA SER A 173 -12.11 -6.69 20.01
C SER A 173 -13.38 -7.22 20.71
N GLY A 174 -14.33 -7.73 19.91
CA GLY A 174 -15.63 -8.23 20.38
C GLY A 174 -16.67 -7.15 20.73
N GLN A 175 -16.31 -5.87 20.81
CA GLN A 175 -17.26 -4.79 21.07
C GLN A 175 -17.92 -4.30 19.77
N ASN A 176 -19.26 -4.35 19.70
CA ASN A 176 -20.00 -3.74 18.60
C ASN A 176 -19.90 -2.21 18.65
N ILE A 177 -19.29 -1.61 17.63
CA ILE A 177 -19.05 -0.16 17.60
C ILE A 177 -20.30 0.64 17.21
N VAL A 178 -21.29 0.00 16.58
CA VAL A 178 -22.56 0.64 16.18
C VAL A 178 -23.39 1.02 17.41
N ASP A 179 -23.26 0.27 18.50
CA ASP A 179 -23.99 0.48 19.75
C ASP A 179 -23.35 1.56 20.64
N ILE A 180 -22.20 2.12 20.22
CA ILE A 180 -21.49 3.15 20.99
C ILE A 180 -22.25 4.49 20.87
N PRO A 181 -22.64 5.12 22.01
CA PRO A 181 -23.23 6.45 22.00
C PRO A 181 -22.29 7.51 21.41
N ASP A 182 -22.84 8.53 20.76
CA ASP A 182 -22.05 9.56 20.07
C ASP A 182 -21.06 10.25 21.01
N GLU A 183 -21.44 10.50 22.27
CA GLU A 183 -20.57 11.11 23.27
C GLU A 183 -19.39 10.21 23.67
N ALA A 184 -19.52 8.89 23.52
CA ALA A 184 -18.49 7.91 23.87
C ALA A 184 -17.57 7.53 22.69
N THR A 185 -17.92 7.91 21.44
CA THR A 185 -17.12 7.57 20.24
C THR A 185 -15.69 8.13 20.31
N ALA A 186 -15.52 9.35 20.83
CA ALA A 186 -14.19 9.96 20.97
C ALA A 186 -13.32 9.25 22.01
N GLU A 187 -13.91 8.72 23.09
CA GLU A 187 -13.21 7.90 24.08
C GLU A 187 -12.84 6.53 23.49
N PHE A 188 -13.77 5.91 22.75
CA PHE A 188 -13.50 4.66 22.04
C PHE A 188 -12.32 4.79 21.08
N ARG A 189 -12.32 5.80 20.19
CA ARG A 189 -11.21 6.05 19.26
C ARG A 189 -9.88 6.19 19.98
N ARG A 190 -9.84 6.96 21.08
CA ARG A 190 -8.63 7.19 21.88
C ARG A 190 -8.07 5.93 22.53
N ARG A 191 -8.93 4.95 22.87
CA ARG A 191 -8.51 3.73 23.57
C ARG A 191 -8.15 2.59 22.63
N HIS A 192 -8.92 2.42 21.56
CA HIS A 192 -8.90 1.22 20.73
C HIS A 192 -8.27 1.45 19.35
N LEU A 193 -8.20 2.69 18.86
CA LEU A 193 -7.74 2.98 17.50
C LEU A 193 -6.42 3.77 17.50
N GLY A 194 -5.48 3.31 16.69
CA GLY A 194 -4.32 4.08 16.25
C GLY A 194 -4.56 4.64 14.85
N PHE A 195 -3.99 5.80 14.54
CA PHE A 195 -4.07 6.39 13.20
C PHE A 195 -2.69 6.71 12.68
N VAL A 196 -2.45 6.37 11.41
CA VAL A 196 -1.27 6.78 10.65
C VAL A 196 -1.73 7.56 9.43
N PHE A 197 -1.23 8.78 9.32
CA PHE A 197 -1.58 9.73 8.26
C PHE A 197 -0.42 9.90 7.29
N GLN A 198 -0.76 10.31 6.06
CA GLN A 198 0.19 10.57 4.97
C GLN A 198 1.22 11.66 5.31
N GLU A 199 0.77 12.77 5.88
CA GLU A 199 1.64 13.73 6.56
C GLU A 199 1.81 13.24 8.00
N TYR A 200 3.04 13.18 8.51
CA TYR A 200 3.33 12.63 9.85
C TYR A 200 2.47 13.25 10.98
N ASN A 201 1.86 14.42 10.71
CA ASN A 201 0.94 15.14 11.57
C ASN A 201 1.51 15.35 12.97
N LEU A 202 2.83 15.53 13.06
CA LEU A 202 3.51 15.88 14.30
C LEU A 202 3.25 17.35 14.61
N LEU A 203 3.09 17.65 15.89
CA LEU A 203 2.96 19.01 16.37
C LEU A 203 4.35 19.64 16.42
N GLU A 204 4.62 20.56 15.49
CA GLU A 204 5.93 21.24 15.33
C GLU A 204 6.36 22.04 16.57
N THR A 205 5.40 22.42 17.42
CA THR A 205 5.63 23.13 18.68
C THR A 205 5.97 22.23 19.85
N LEU A 206 5.90 20.91 19.67
CA LEU A 206 6.20 19.91 20.67
C LEU A 206 7.44 19.11 20.26
N THR A 207 8.24 18.71 21.23
CA THR A 207 9.35 17.76 21.02
C THR A 207 8.84 16.39 20.55
N ILE A 208 9.75 15.54 20.09
CA ILE A 208 9.45 14.14 19.76
C ILE A 208 8.87 13.40 20.98
N TYR A 209 9.46 13.61 22.16
CA TYR A 209 8.94 13.07 23.42
C TYR A 209 7.50 13.54 23.68
N GLU A 210 7.24 14.84 23.58
CA GLU A 210 5.93 15.42 23.87
C GLU A 210 4.86 14.97 22.86
N ASN A 211 5.23 14.83 21.58
CA ASN A 211 4.35 14.27 20.55
C ASN A 211 3.86 12.86 20.89
N ILE A 212 4.75 12.00 21.42
CA ILE A 212 4.41 10.64 21.84
C ILE A 212 3.65 10.67 23.18
N ALA A 213 4.12 11.47 24.14
CA ALA A 213 3.52 11.58 25.48
C ALA A 213 2.09 12.12 25.46
N LEU A 214 1.74 12.95 24.46
CA LEU A 214 0.40 13.50 24.31
C LEU A 214 -0.66 12.40 24.20
N ALA A 215 -0.40 11.33 23.45
CA ALA A 215 -1.33 10.22 23.29
C ALA A 215 -1.58 9.48 24.62
N LEU A 216 -0.52 9.23 25.39
CA LEU A 216 -0.61 8.61 26.71
C LEU A 216 -1.33 9.50 27.73
N THR A 217 -1.07 10.81 27.69
CA THR A 217 -1.70 11.80 28.58
C THR A 217 -3.21 11.88 28.30
N ILE A 218 -3.59 11.87 27.03
CA ILE A 218 -5.00 11.87 26.60
C ILE A 218 -5.72 10.57 27.02
N LYS A 219 -5.00 9.45 27.12
CA LYS A 219 -5.49 8.16 27.65
C LYS A 219 -5.46 8.09 29.18
N GLU A 220 -5.10 9.19 29.86
CA GLU A 220 -5.03 9.29 31.33
C GLU A 220 -4.06 8.27 31.96
N VAL A 221 -3.01 7.89 31.23
CA VAL A 221 -1.95 7.02 31.74
C VAL A 221 -1.17 7.73 32.85
N SER A 222 -0.80 7.00 33.91
CA SER A 222 -0.12 7.58 35.07
C SER A 222 1.19 8.26 34.67
N LYS A 223 1.46 9.45 35.24
CA LYS A 223 2.65 10.24 34.88
C LYS A 223 3.95 9.46 35.10
N GLU A 224 3.97 8.61 36.12
CA GLU A 224 5.12 7.77 36.46
C GLU A 224 5.43 6.70 35.39
N SER A 225 4.42 6.26 34.63
CA SER A 225 4.57 5.23 33.59
C SER A 225 4.83 5.80 32.20
N ILE A 226 4.53 7.08 31.95
CA ILE A 226 4.71 7.72 30.64
C ILE A 226 6.17 7.64 30.17
N ARG A 227 7.10 8.16 30.97
CA ARG A 227 8.51 8.24 30.58
C ARG A 227 9.14 6.85 30.34
N PRO A 228 8.98 5.85 31.23
CA PRO A 228 9.45 4.49 30.97
C PRO A 228 8.86 3.87 29.70
N THR A 229 7.57 4.06 29.44
CA THR A 229 6.89 3.53 28.24
C THR A 229 7.48 4.14 26.96
N ILE A 230 7.62 5.46 26.92
CA ILE A 230 8.19 6.17 25.77
C ILE A 230 9.63 5.75 25.56
N GLN A 231 10.43 5.65 26.63
CA GLN A 231 11.84 5.29 26.53
C GLN A 231 12.02 3.86 25.99
N SER A 232 11.24 2.90 26.49
CA SER A 232 11.29 1.53 25.96
C SER A 232 10.91 1.48 24.48
N LEU A 233 9.91 2.25 24.05
CA LEU A 233 9.45 2.26 22.67
C LEU A 233 10.45 3.00 21.76
N SER A 234 11.01 4.11 22.21
CA SER A 234 11.96 4.91 21.44
C SER A 234 13.28 4.19 21.19
N GLU A 235 13.71 3.32 22.09
CA GLU A 235 14.93 2.52 21.94
C GLU A 235 14.77 1.54 20.79
N LYS A 236 13.64 0.83 20.77
CA LYS A 236 13.36 -0.15 19.73
C LYS A 236 13.11 0.49 18.36
N LEU A 237 12.58 1.72 18.34
CA LEU A 237 12.37 2.50 17.11
C LEU A 237 13.58 3.34 16.72
N ASP A 238 14.73 3.20 17.39
CA ASP A 238 15.95 3.97 17.09
C ASP A 238 15.70 5.49 16.99
N ILE A 239 14.98 6.02 18.00
CA ILE A 239 14.68 7.45 18.16
C ILE A 239 14.93 7.98 19.58
N SER A 240 15.50 7.18 20.50
CA SER A 240 15.80 7.63 21.87
C SER A 240 16.70 8.87 21.92
N ALA A 241 17.69 8.95 21.03
CA ALA A 241 18.66 10.06 21.01
C ALA A 241 18.07 11.40 20.51
N ILE A 242 16.82 11.40 20.01
CA ILE A 242 16.17 12.59 19.45
C ILE A 242 14.90 12.99 20.21
N LEU A 243 14.60 12.34 21.35
CA LEU A 243 13.39 12.60 22.12
C LEU A 243 13.21 14.09 22.50
N ASP A 244 14.29 14.77 22.84
CA ASP A 244 14.26 16.19 23.26
C ASP A 244 14.29 17.17 22.07
N LYS A 245 14.34 16.69 20.83
CA LYS A 245 14.35 17.53 19.63
C LYS A 245 12.94 17.85 19.13
N PHE A 246 12.80 18.94 18.40
CA PHE A 246 11.58 19.28 17.66
C PHE A 246 11.51 18.58 16.29
N PRO A 247 10.32 18.38 15.70
CA PRO A 247 10.17 17.68 14.42
C PRO A 247 10.96 18.31 13.26
N TYR A 248 11.11 19.63 13.24
CA TYR A 248 11.93 20.34 12.23
C TYR A 248 13.44 20.11 12.38
N GLU A 249 13.92 19.57 13.51
CA GLU A 249 15.35 19.34 13.79
C GLU A 249 15.83 17.92 13.43
N VAL A 250 14.92 17.06 12.96
CA VAL A 250 15.18 15.64 12.72
C VAL A 250 14.91 15.25 11.26
N SER A 251 15.43 14.09 10.85
CA SER A 251 15.23 13.59 9.47
C SER A 251 13.78 13.14 9.23
N GLY A 252 13.39 13.01 7.95
CA GLY A 252 12.06 12.50 7.58
C GLY A 252 11.76 11.12 8.17
N GLY A 253 12.70 10.18 8.06
CA GLY A 253 12.56 8.85 8.66
C GLY A 253 12.49 8.87 10.19
N GLN A 254 13.13 9.84 10.85
CA GLN A 254 12.98 10.04 12.30
C GLN A 254 11.59 10.58 12.68
N ARG A 255 11.05 11.55 11.93
CA ARG A 255 9.67 12.02 12.10
C ARG A 255 8.66 10.89 11.91
N GLN A 256 8.91 10.03 10.93
CA GLN A 256 8.07 8.88 10.65
C GLN A 256 8.06 7.87 11.79
N ARG A 257 9.24 7.47 12.29
CA ARG A 257 9.33 6.57 13.45
C ARG A 257 8.69 7.18 14.69
N CYS A 258 8.76 8.50 14.87
CA CYS A 258 8.01 9.20 15.91
C CYS A 258 6.49 9.11 15.71
N ALA A 259 5.97 9.33 14.50
CA ALA A 259 4.55 9.20 14.20
C ALA A 259 4.03 7.77 14.45
N CYS A 260 4.82 6.76 14.05
CA CYS A 260 4.56 5.35 14.35
C CYS A 260 4.61 5.07 15.86
N ALA A 261 5.59 5.62 16.59
CA ALA A 261 5.66 5.52 18.04
C ALA A 261 4.39 6.07 18.68
N ARG A 262 3.95 7.26 18.28
CA ARG A 262 2.71 7.89 18.77
C ARG A 262 1.47 7.04 18.48
N ALA A 263 1.41 6.37 17.33
CA ALA A 263 0.27 5.52 16.98
C ALA A 263 0.20 4.26 17.86
N ILE A 264 1.34 3.62 18.16
CA ILE A 264 1.36 2.36 18.92
C ILE A 264 1.52 2.53 20.44
N VAL A 265 2.00 3.69 20.92
CA VAL A 265 2.33 3.88 22.35
C VAL A 265 1.12 3.66 23.27
N VAL A 266 -0.09 3.91 22.78
CA VAL A 266 -1.34 3.68 23.53
C VAL A 266 -1.79 2.22 23.51
N ASN A 267 -1.05 1.33 22.85
CA ASN A 267 -1.41 -0.06 22.60
C ASN A 267 -2.85 -0.19 22.07
N PRO A 268 -3.13 0.39 20.88
CA PRO A 268 -4.46 0.30 20.28
C PRO A 268 -4.73 -1.14 19.83
N ASP A 269 -6.00 -1.49 19.72
CA ASP A 269 -6.41 -2.79 19.20
C ASP A 269 -6.09 -2.89 17.70
N ILE A 270 -6.33 -1.80 16.96
CA ILE A 270 -6.07 -1.72 15.51
C ILE A 270 -5.52 -0.35 15.11
N ILE A 271 -4.58 -0.34 14.17
CA ILE A 271 -4.05 0.85 13.50
C ILE A 271 -4.75 0.98 12.14
N LEU A 272 -5.36 2.15 11.90
CA LEU A 272 -6.01 2.51 10.65
C LEU A 272 -5.10 3.45 9.85
N ALA A 273 -4.90 3.15 8.57
CA ALA A 273 -4.10 3.96 7.65
C ALA A 273 -4.86 4.21 6.33
N ASP A 274 -5.14 5.46 6.01
CA ASP A 274 -5.78 5.86 4.74
C ASP A 274 -4.74 6.46 3.80
N GLU A 275 -4.45 5.76 2.70
CA GLU A 275 -3.47 6.17 1.68
C GLU A 275 -2.16 6.74 2.28
N PRO A 276 -1.51 6.03 3.22
CA PRO A 276 -0.46 6.62 4.06
C PRO A 276 0.80 7.01 3.26
N THR A 277 0.91 6.60 1.99
CA THR A 277 2.05 6.87 1.11
C THR A 277 1.76 7.88 0.00
N GLY A 278 0.52 8.34 -0.18
CA GLY A 278 0.08 9.04 -1.40
C GLY A 278 0.79 10.36 -1.74
N ALA A 279 1.34 11.07 -0.74
CA ALA A 279 2.14 12.30 -0.95
C ALA A 279 3.60 12.16 -0.54
N LEU A 280 4.07 10.93 -0.31
CA LEU A 280 5.46 10.67 0.02
C LEU A 280 6.26 10.34 -1.25
N ASP A 281 7.53 10.72 -1.29
CA ASP A 281 8.44 10.19 -2.29
C ASP A 281 8.68 8.69 -2.08
N SER A 282 9.16 8.00 -3.12
CA SER A 282 9.37 6.55 -3.09
C SER A 282 10.22 6.03 -1.91
N HIS A 283 11.19 6.81 -1.45
CA HIS A 283 12.04 6.42 -0.34
C HIS A 283 11.32 6.60 1.00
N ALA A 284 10.66 7.74 1.21
CA ALA A 284 9.87 7.99 2.41
C ALA A 284 8.66 7.05 2.55
N ALA A 285 7.99 6.73 1.45
CA ALA A 285 6.90 5.76 1.40
C ALA A 285 7.37 4.36 1.83
N ARG A 286 8.50 3.92 1.29
CA ARG A 286 9.12 2.64 1.64
C ARG A 286 9.48 2.57 3.12
N GLN A 287 10.09 3.62 3.67
CA GLN A 287 10.41 3.68 5.09
C GLN A 287 9.15 3.61 5.98
N LEU A 288 8.01 4.17 5.52
CA LEU A 288 6.74 4.08 6.26
C LEU A 288 6.27 2.65 6.36
N LEU A 289 6.22 2.01 5.20
CA LEU A 289 5.69 0.66 5.05
C LEU A 289 6.59 -0.37 5.74
N ASP A 290 7.91 -0.19 5.66
CA ASP A 290 8.89 -0.98 6.42
C ASP A 290 8.63 -0.83 7.93
N THR A 291 8.35 0.39 8.40
CA THR A 291 8.03 0.66 9.82
C THR A 291 6.70 0.01 10.23
N LEU A 292 5.64 0.14 9.43
CA LEU A 292 4.34 -0.49 9.71
C LEU A 292 4.45 -2.02 9.74
N ALA A 293 5.15 -2.61 8.78
CA ALA A 293 5.37 -4.05 8.75
C ALA A 293 6.18 -4.53 9.97
N MET A 294 7.18 -3.75 10.40
CA MET A 294 7.92 -4.03 11.64
C MET A 294 7.01 -3.94 12.87
N LEU A 295 6.13 -2.92 12.98
CA LEU A 295 5.17 -2.82 14.09
C LEU A 295 4.25 -4.05 14.15
N CYS A 296 3.73 -4.49 13.00
CA CYS A 296 2.91 -5.70 12.93
C CYS A 296 3.68 -6.93 13.40
N ARG A 297 4.89 -7.15 12.87
CA ARG A 297 5.65 -8.39 13.13
C ARG A 297 6.26 -8.47 14.51
N GLU A 298 6.91 -7.39 14.95
CA GLU A 298 7.69 -7.37 16.20
C GLU A 298 6.85 -6.98 17.41
N TYR A 299 5.76 -6.24 17.22
CA TYR A 299 4.91 -5.74 18.31
C TYR A 299 3.50 -6.34 18.30
N GLY A 300 3.18 -7.18 17.30
CA GLY A 300 1.86 -7.78 17.18
C GLY A 300 0.75 -6.77 16.91
N ALA A 301 1.09 -5.60 16.36
CA ALA A 301 0.09 -4.60 16.01
C ALA A 301 -0.83 -5.13 14.90
N THR A 302 -2.13 -4.94 15.05
CA THR A 302 -3.09 -5.19 13.96
C THR A 302 -3.21 -3.94 13.11
N ILE A 303 -3.07 -4.07 11.79
CA ILE A 303 -3.04 -2.91 10.89
C ILE A 303 -4.04 -3.13 9.75
N LEU A 304 -4.91 -2.14 9.53
CA LEU A 304 -5.74 -2.02 8.35
C LEU A 304 -5.31 -0.80 7.53
N MET A 305 -4.84 -1.05 6.32
CA MET A 305 -4.45 0.01 5.38
C MET A 305 -5.39 0.03 4.17
N VAL A 306 -5.87 1.20 3.82
CA VAL A 306 -6.53 1.46 2.55
C VAL A 306 -5.51 2.03 1.58
N THR A 307 -5.41 1.47 0.37
CA THR A 307 -4.55 2.04 -0.66
C THR A 307 -5.02 1.73 -2.08
N HIS A 308 -4.49 2.43 -3.07
CA HIS A 308 -4.53 2.01 -4.48
C HIS A 308 -3.13 1.64 -5.02
N ASP A 309 -2.09 1.80 -4.21
CA ASP A 309 -0.71 1.52 -4.58
C ASP A 309 -0.35 0.05 -4.32
N VAL A 310 0.04 -0.65 -5.39
CA VAL A 310 0.49 -2.05 -5.35
C VAL A 310 1.74 -2.21 -4.50
N MET A 311 2.63 -1.22 -4.48
CA MET A 311 3.85 -1.26 -3.68
C MET A 311 3.52 -1.26 -2.19
N ALA A 312 2.64 -0.35 -1.75
CA ALA A 312 2.10 -0.37 -0.40
C ALA A 312 1.41 -1.70 -0.06
N ALA A 313 0.52 -2.18 -0.94
CA ALA A 313 -0.19 -3.43 -0.73
C ALA A 313 0.73 -4.67 -0.58
N SER A 314 1.88 -4.69 -1.25
CA SER A 314 2.83 -5.80 -1.13
C SER A 314 3.41 -6.01 0.29
N TYR A 315 3.24 -5.02 1.19
CA TYR A 315 3.64 -5.14 2.59
C TYR A 315 2.64 -5.89 3.47
N CYS A 316 1.40 -6.07 3.01
CA CYS A 316 0.34 -6.71 3.77
C CYS A 316 0.48 -8.24 3.75
N ASP A 317 -0.10 -8.88 4.76
CA ASP A 317 -0.29 -10.33 4.83
C ASP A 317 -1.50 -10.78 4.00
N ARG A 318 -2.48 -9.89 3.81
CA ARG A 318 -3.68 -10.12 3.02
C ARG A 318 -4.17 -8.83 2.37
N ILE A 319 -4.64 -8.92 1.13
CA ILE A 319 -5.29 -7.84 0.40
C ILE A 319 -6.75 -8.20 0.11
N LEU A 320 -7.66 -7.25 0.32
CA LEU A 320 -9.05 -7.30 -0.11
C LEU A 320 -9.26 -6.30 -1.25
N PHE A 321 -9.82 -6.74 -2.37
CA PHE A 321 -10.06 -5.90 -3.53
C PHE A 321 -11.50 -5.38 -3.51
N MET A 322 -11.64 -4.06 -3.38
CA MET A 322 -12.89 -3.33 -3.29
C MET A 322 -13.21 -2.62 -4.61
N LYS A 323 -14.42 -2.83 -5.11
CA LYS A 323 -14.95 -2.21 -6.34
C LYS A 323 -16.44 -1.94 -6.18
N ASP A 324 -16.86 -0.74 -6.55
CA ASP A 324 -18.27 -0.31 -6.53
C ASP A 324 -18.99 -0.59 -5.20
N GLY A 325 -18.30 -0.32 -4.08
CA GLY A 325 -18.85 -0.51 -2.73
C GLY A 325 -18.73 -1.94 -2.18
N GLU A 326 -18.28 -2.91 -2.97
CA GLU A 326 -18.24 -4.34 -2.60
C GLU A 326 -16.80 -4.89 -2.55
N ILE A 327 -16.56 -5.89 -1.70
CA ILE A 327 -15.31 -6.69 -1.75
C ILE A 327 -15.50 -7.80 -2.79
N LYS A 328 -14.79 -7.70 -3.92
CA LYS A 328 -14.87 -8.65 -5.04
C LYS A 328 -13.97 -9.86 -4.89
N ALA A 329 -12.82 -9.68 -4.23
CA ALA A 329 -11.85 -10.75 -4.04
C ALA A 329 -10.96 -10.49 -2.82
N GLY A 330 -10.28 -11.55 -2.37
CA GLY A 330 -9.16 -11.47 -1.45
C GLY A 330 -7.96 -12.23 -1.97
N LEU A 331 -6.76 -11.84 -1.54
CA LEU A 331 -5.50 -12.52 -1.82
C LEU A 331 -4.68 -12.55 -0.53
N ASN A 332 -4.21 -13.74 -0.13
CA ASN A 332 -3.32 -13.91 1.02
C ASN A 332 -1.89 -14.02 0.53
N ARG A 333 -0.94 -13.46 1.27
CA ARG A 333 0.50 -13.54 0.97
C ARG A 333 1.11 -14.89 1.31
N GLU A 334 0.58 -15.55 2.35
CA GLU A 334 1.10 -16.81 2.87
C GLU A 334 2.61 -16.73 3.21
N GLN A 335 3.43 -17.67 2.74
CA GLN A 335 4.89 -17.71 2.95
C GLN A 335 5.68 -17.10 1.80
N GLU A 336 5.03 -16.43 0.86
CA GLU A 336 5.70 -15.91 -0.32
C GLU A 336 6.52 -14.64 0.00
N ASN A 337 7.63 -14.50 -0.72
CA ASN A 337 8.43 -13.28 -0.66
C ASN A 337 7.61 -12.10 -1.23
N LYS A 338 7.98 -10.88 -0.83
CA LYS A 338 7.25 -9.67 -1.19
C LYS A 338 7.12 -9.49 -2.71
N GLN A 339 8.10 -9.96 -3.47
CA GLN A 339 8.15 -9.83 -4.92
C GLN A 339 7.09 -10.69 -5.61
N THR A 340 6.93 -11.94 -5.18
CA THR A 340 5.92 -12.87 -5.71
C THR A 340 4.52 -12.34 -5.41
N PHE A 341 4.31 -11.91 -4.16
CA PHE A 341 3.04 -11.34 -3.75
C PHE A 341 2.69 -10.06 -4.52
N PHE A 342 3.67 -9.19 -4.79
CA PHE A 342 3.48 -8.02 -5.64
C PHE A 342 3.01 -8.41 -7.06
N ALA A 343 3.63 -9.42 -7.67
CA ALA A 343 3.23 -9.91 -8.99
C ALA A 343 1.81 -10.48 -8.99
N ASP A 344 1.42 -11.19 -7.93
CA ASP A 344 0.09 -11.78 -7.83
C ASP A 344 -1.01 -10.75 -7.56
N ILE A 345 -0.70 -9.67 -6.84
CA ILE A 345 -1.58 -8.50 -6.74
C ILE A 345 -1.83 -7.91 -8.13
N LEU A 346 -0.78 -7.70 -8.94
CA LEU A 346 -0.94 -7.15 -10.30
C LEU A 346 -1.84 -8.03 -11.18
N LYS A 347 -1.58 -9.35 -11.20
CA LYS A 347 -2.42 -10.31 -11.95
C LYS A 347 -3.87 -10.26 -11.47
N LYS A 348 -4.10 -10.11 -10.17
CA LYS A 348 -5.44 -10.08 -9.60
C LYS A 348 -6.20 -8.80 -9.96
N ILE A 349 -5.51 -7.66 -9.98
CA ILE A 349 -6.08 -6.38 -10.46
C ILE A 349 -6.49 -6.52 -11.93
N GLU A 350 -5.62 -7.04 -12.79
CA GLU A 350 -5.91 -7.25 -14.21
C GLU A 350 -7.14 -8.13 -14.42
N LEU A 351 -7.31 -9.20 -13.62
CA LEU A 351 -8.50 -10.05 -13.66
C LEU A 351 -9.79 -9.29 -13.29
N ILE A 352 -9.74 -8.48 -12.24
CA ILE A 352 -10.91 -7.71 -11.72
C ILE A 352 -11.27 -6.54 -12.66
N GLU A 353 -10.28 -5.97 -13.34
CA GLU A 353 -10.50 -4.95 -14.37
C GLU A 353 -10.98 -5.57 -15.69
N GLY A 354 -10.37 -6.69 -16.10
CA GLY A 354 -10.69 -7.46 -17.31
C GLY A 354 -12.10 -8.01 -17.36
N GLU A 355 -12.65 -8.49 -16.23
CA GLU A 355 -14.07 -8.89 -16.11
C GLU A 355 -15.05 -7.76 -16.47
N SER A 356 -14.60 -6.50 -16.50
CA SER A 356 -15.44 -5.35 -16.90
C SER A 356 -15.55 -5.19 -18.42
N TYR A 357 -14.55 -5.67 -19.17
CA TYR A 357 -14.50 -5.52 -20.64
C TYR A 357 -15.24 -6.67 -21.34
N ASP A 358 -15.22 -7.88 -20.79
CA ASP A 358 -15.95 -9.04 -21.35
C ASP A 358 -17.48 -8.85 -21.30
N VAL A 359 -18.00 -8.02 -20.39
CA VAL A 359 -19.44 -7.70 -20.31
C VAL A 359 -19.83 -6.63 -21.35
N LEU A 360 -18.88 -5.83 -21.85
CA LEU A 360 -19.13 -4.79 -22.84
C LEU A 360 -18.97 -5.27 -24.29
N GLU A 361 -18.26 -6.38 -24.55
CA GLU A 361 -18.17 -6.95 -25.91
C GLU A 361 -19.37 -7.85 -26.30
N VAL A 362 -20.23 -8.24 -25.35
CA VAL A 362 -21.42 -9.09 -25.65
C VAL A 362 -22.69 -8.28 -25.92
N VAL A 363 -22.63 -6.94 -25.87
CA VAL A 363 -23.77 -6.07 -26.23
C VAL A 363 -23.40 -5.11 -27.35
N ASN A 364 -23.32 -5.65 -28.57
CA ASN A 364 -23.90 -4.99 -29.74
C ASN A 364 -24.24 -6.05 -30.81
N PRO A 365 -25.47 -6.02 -31.38
CA PRO A 365 -26.01 -7.05 -32.26
C PRO A 365 -25.36 -7.15 -33.64
#